data_AF-A0A2J8PNS7-F1
#
_entry.id   AF-A0A2J8PNS7-F1
#
_cell.length_a   1.000
_cell.length_b   1.000
_cell.length_c   1.000
_cell.angle_alpha   90.00
_cell.angle_beta   90.00
_cell.angle_gamma   90.00
#
_symmetry.space_group_name_H-M   'P 1'
#
loop_
_entity.id
_entity.type
_entity.pdbx_description
1 polymer ?
#
loop_
_entity_poly.entity_id
_entity_poly.type
_entity_poly.pdbx_seq_one_letter_code
_entity_poly.pdbx_strand_id
1 'polypeptide(L)'
;MDKAMVEFATLDRQLNHYVKAVQSTINHVKEERPEKIPDLKLLVEKKFLALQSKNSDADFQNNEKFVQFKQQLKELKKQCGLQADREADGTEGVDEDIIVTQSQTNFTCPITKEEMKKPVKNKVCGHTYEEDAIVRMIESRQKRKKKAYCPQIGCSHTDIRKSDLIQDEALRRAIENHNKKRHRHSE
;
A
#
# COMPACT_ATOMS: atom_id res chain seq x y z
N MET A 1 -7.70 4.43 -4.54
CA MET A 1 -6.24 4.44 -4.81
C MET A 1 -5.99 4.44 -6.31
N ASP A 2 -6.46 3.43 -7.04
CA ASP A 2 -6.29 3.33 -8.51
C ASP A 2 -6.79 4.57 -9.28
N LYS A 3 -8.00 5.05 -8.94
CA LYS A 3 -8.57 6.28 -9.52
C LYS A 3 -7.66 7.50 -9.29
N ALA A 4 -7.16 7.67 -8.07
CA ALA A 4 -6.26 8.76 -7.71
C ALA A 4 -4.90 8.68 -8.43
N MET A 5 -4.37 7.47 -8.68
CA MET A 5 -3.12 7.31 -9.45
C MET A 5 -3.31 7.68 -10.93
N VAL A 6 -4.43 7.28 -11.53
CA VAL A 6 -4.76 7.66 -12.91
C VAL A 6 -4.99 9.17 -13.01
N GLU A 7 -5.75 9.75 -12.08
CA GLU A 7 -5.97 11.20 -12.00
C GLU A 7 -4.65 11.96 -11.85
N PHE A 8 -3.73 11.51 -11.00
CA PHE A 8 -2.42 12.12 -10.84
C PHE A 8 -1.61 12.08 -12.15
N ALA A 9 -1.56 10.94 -12.82
CA ALA A 9 -0.87 10.80 -14.11
C ALA A 9 -1.50 11.71 -15.18
N THR A 10 -2.81 11.84 -15.20
CA THR A 10 -3.53 12.74 -16.11
C THR A 10 -3.21 14.21 -15.82
N LEU A 11 -3.21 14.62 -14.55
CA LEU A 11 -2.88 15.98 -14.14
C LEU A 11 -1.42 16.35 -14.46
N ASP A 12 -0.47 15.45 -14.19
CA ASP A 12 0.95 15.68 -14.51
C ASP A 12 1.16 15.86 -16.02
N ARG A 13 0.51 15.01 -16.84
CA ARG A 13 0.52 15.14 -18.29
C ARG A 13 -0.11 16.45 -18.76
N GLN A 14 -1.23 16.86 -18.17
CA GLN A 14 -1.88 18.14 -18.50
C GLN A 14 -0.99 19.32 -18.14
N LEU A 15 -0.35 19.31 -16.97
CA LEU A 15 0.58 20.35 -16.55
C LEU A 15 1.74 20.48 -17.54
N ASN A 16 2.35 19.36 -17.93
CA ASN A 16 3.44 19.34 -18.91
C ASN A 16 3.00 19.89 -20.29
N HIS A 17 1.79 19.56 -20.75
CA HIS A 17 1.26 20.13 -22.00
C HIS A 17 0.98 21.63 -21.90
N TYR A 18 0.51 22.10 -20.75
CA TYR A 18 0.29 23.53 -20.52
C TYR A 18 1.61 24.30 -20.59
N VAL A 19 2.66 23.80 -19.92
CA VAL A 19 4.01 24.40 -19.98
C VAL A 19 4.52 24.46 -21.42
N LYS A 20 4.36 23.37 -22.20
CA LYS A 20 4.75 23.34 -23.62
C LYS A 20 3.95 24.33 -24.46
N ALA A 21 2.64 24.45 -24.23
CA ALA A 21 1.79 25.40 -24.95
C ALA A 21 2.21 26.85 -24.67
N VAL A 22 2.50 27.17 -23.40
CA VAL A 22 3.02 28.49 -22.99
C VAL A 22 4.36 28.79 -23.65
N GLN A 23 5.33 27.87 -23.57
CA GLN A 23 6.64 28.04 -24.21
C GLN A 23 6.52 28.21 -25.73
N SER A 24 5.69 27.40 -26.38
CA SER A 24 5.44 27.51 -27.82
C SER A 24 4.80 28.84 -28.21
N THR A 25 3.84 29.35 -27.42
CA THR A 25 3.24 30.69 -27.66
C THR A 25 4.27 31.80 -27.48
N ILE A 26 5.07 31.73 -26.41
CA ILE A 26 6.12 32.73 -26.16
C ILE A 26 7.14 32.76 -27.30
N ASN A 27 7.61 31.60 -27.76
CA ASN A 27 8.58 31.54 -28.85
C ASN A 27 8.00 32.09 -30.16
N HIS A 28 6.75 31.73 -30.47
CA HIS A 28 6.05 32.22 -31.66
C HIS A 28 5.89 33.76 -31.66
N VAL A 29 5.49 34.36 -30.53
CA VAL A 29 5.36 35.83 -30.41
C VAL A 29 6.73 36.54 -30.49
N LYS A 30 7.78 35.91 -29.96
CA LYS A 30 9.16 36.44 -30.07
C LYS A 30 9.68 36.45 -31.52
N GLU A 31 9.31 35.43 -32.30
CA GLU A 31 9.73 35.28 -33.70
C GLU A 31 8.95 36.20 -34.64
N GLU A 32 7.62 36.26 -34.52
CA GLU A 32 6.78 37.06 -35.42
C GLU A 32 6.81 38.57 -35.14
N ARG A 33 7.29 38.99 -33.95
CA ARG A 33 7.33 40.39 -33.49
C ARG A 33 6.12 41.23 -33.93
N PRO A 34 4.89 40.79 -33.60
CA PRO A 34 3.70 41.45 -34.10
C PRO A 34 3.58 42.88 -33.55
N GLU A 35 3.13 43.83 -34.40
CA GLU A 35 2.93 45.24 -34.03
C GLU A 35 1.87 45.43 -32.93
N LYS A 36 0.94 44.49 -32.82
CA LYS A 36 -0.06 44.42 -31.74
C LYS A 36 0.10 43.10 -31.00
N ILE A 37 0.20 43.18 -29.67
CA ILE A 37 0.31 42.02 -28.80
C ILE A 37 -0.99 41.20 -28.92
N PRO A 38 -0.94 39.96 -29.42
CA PRO A 38 -2.11 39.10 -29.52
C PRO A 38 -2.60 38.68 -28.13
N ASP A 39 -3.83 38.17 -28.04
CA ASP A 39 -4.31 37.53 -26.81
C ASP A 39 -3.54 36.23 -26.54
N LEU A 40 -2.51 36.34 -25.68
CA LEU A 40 -1.67 35.22 -25.29
C LEU A 40 -2.48 34.12 -24.59
N LYS A 41 -3.51 34.48 -23.82
CA LYS A 41 -4.33 33.49 -23.11
C LYS A 41 -5.07 32.60 -24.11
N LEU A 42 -5.72 33.22 -25.09
CA LEU A 42 -6.44 32.51 -26.15
C LEU A 42 -5.50 31.61 -26.99
N LEU A 43 -4.30 32.11 -27.32
CA LEU A 43 -3.30 31.35 -28.08
C LEU A 43 -2.77 30.14 -27.31
N VAL A 44 -2.45 30.31 -26.02
CA VAL A 44 -2.03 29.20 -25.15
C VAL A 44 -3.14 28.18 -25.01
N GLU A 45 -4.38 28.61 -24.78
CA GLU A 45 -5.52 27.71 -24.64
C GLU A 45 -5.78 26.90 -25.91
N LYS A 46 -5.72 27.54 -27.08
CA LYS A 46 -5.81 26.86 -28.38
C LYS A 46 -4.72 25.81 -28.58
N LYS A 47 -3.45 26.16 -28.28
CA LYS A 47 -2.32 25.22 -28.39
C LYS A 47 -2.42 24.09 -27.36
N PHE A 48 -2.89 24.38 -26.16
CA PHE A 48 -3.10 23.40 -25.11
C PHE A 48 -4.18 22.39 -25.48
N LEU A 49 -5.35 22.83 -25.94
CA LEU A 49 -6.44 21.94 -26.39
C LEU A 49 -6.01 21.04 -27.56
N ALA A 50 -5.20 21.56 -28.49
CA ALA A 50 -4.64 20.77 -29.59
C ALA A 50 -3.63 19.69 -29.14
N LEU A 51 -2.94 19.90 -28.01
CA LEU A 51 -2.09 18.90 -27.38
C LEU A 51 -2.91 17.90 -26.56
N GLN A 52 -3.97 18.37 -25.90
CA GLN A 52 -4.84 17.54 -25.09
C GLN A 52 -5.66 16.54 -25.91
N SER A 53 -6.12 16.92 -27.11
CA SER A 53 -6.91 16.03 -27.98
C SER A 53 -6.15 14.81 -28.51
N LYS A 54 -4.82 14.81 -28.42
CA LYS A 54 -3.96 13.69 -28.83
C LYS A 54 -3.60 12.75 -27.68
N ASN A 55 -4.07 13.03 -26.47
CA ASN A 55 -3.75 12.26 -25.30
C ASN A 55 -4.60 10.98 -25.20
N SER A 56 -3.94 9.86 -24.94
CA SER A 56 -4.59 8.60 -24.56
C SER A 56 -3.97 8.06 -23.28
N ASP A 57 -4.80 7.53 -22.39
CA ASP A 57 -4.34 6.87 -21.15
C ASP A 57 -4.05 5.38 -21.37
N ALA A 58 -4.28 4.87 -22.58
CA ALA A 58 -4.11 3.47 -22.93
C ALA A 58 -2.69 2.97 -22.62
N ASP A 59 -1.66 3.76 -22.91
CA ASP A 59 -0.27 3.35 -22.68
C ASP A 59 0.07 3.18 -21.19
N PHE A 60 -0.52 4.01 -20.32
CA PHE A 60 -0.33 3.90 -18.88
C PHE A 60 -1.17 2.77 -18.29
N GLN A 61 -2.44 2.65 -18.70
CA GLN A 61 -3.36 1.64 -18.20
C GLN A 61 -2.94 0.21 -18.60
N ASN A 62 -2.35 0.07 -19.80
CA ASN A 62 -1.85 -1.21 -20.32
C ASN A 62 -0.39 -1.49 -19.96
N ASN A 63 0.27 -0.59 -19.23
CA ASN A 63 1.66 -0.79 -18.82
C ASN A 63 1.77 -2.05 -17.94
N GLU A 64 2.62 -3.01 -18.33
CA GLU A 64 2.77 -4.28 -17.64
C GLU A 64 3.05 -4.12 -16.14
N LYS A 65 3.88 -3.15 -15.75
CA LYS A 65 4.23 -2.90 -14.34
C LYS A 65 3.03 -2.42 -13.54
N PHE A 66 2.19 -1.57 -14.14
CA PHE A 66 0.98 -1.05 -13.49
C PHE A 66 -0.08 -2.15 -13.35
N VAL A 67 -0.24 -2.99 -14.37
CA VAL A 67 -1.14 -4.15 -14.36
C VAL A 67 -0.71 -5.16 -13.29
N GLN A 68 0.58 -5.51 -13.24
CA GLN A 68 1.14 -6.41 -12.24
C GLN A 68 0.96 -5.86 -10.82
N PHE A 69 1.23 -4.57 -10.62
CA PHE A 69 1.03 -3.91 -9.33
C PHE A 69 -0.44 -3.92 -8.89
N LYS A 70 -1.38 -3.63 -9.80
CA LYS A 70 -2.83 -3.77 -9.53
C LYS A 70 -3.20 -5.19 -9.13
N GLN A 71 -2.63 -6.19 -9.79
CA GLN A 71 -2.90 -7.60 -9.49
C GLN A 71 -2.38 -7.97 -8.09
N GLN A 72 -1.19 -7.51 -7.72
CA GLN A 72 -0.63 -7.67 -6.37
C GLN A 72 -1.49 -6.99 -5.30
N LEU A 73 -1.99 -5.78 -5.55
CA LEU A 73 -2.88 -5.08 -4.63
C LEU A 73 -4.22 -5.81 -4.44
N LYS A 74 -4.79 -6.36 -5.52
CA LYS A 74 -6.01 -7.18 -5.44
C LYS A 74 -5.80 -8.43 -4.59
N GLU A 75 -4.67 -9.11 -4.78
CA GLU A 75 -4.31 -10.30 -4.01
C GLU A 75 -4.09 -9.98 -2.53
N LEU A 76 -3.35 -8.91 -2.24
CA LEU A 76 -3.14 -8.44 -0.87
C LEU A 76 -4.47 -8.06 -0.20
N LYS A 77 -5.39 -7.41 -0.92
CA LYS A 77 -6.72 -7.06 -0.39
C LYS A 77 -7.54 -8.29 -0.03
N LYS A 78 -7.46 -9.36 -0.82
CA LYS A 78 -8.10 -10.66 -0.51
C LYS A 78 -7.51 -11.29 0.75
N GLN A 79 -6.19 -11.28 0.89
CA GLN A 79 -5.50 -11.85 2.04
C GLN A 79 -5.72 -11.07 3.34
N CYS A 80 -5.95 -9.75 3.26
CA CYS A 80 -6.14 -8.90 4.44
C CYS A 80 -7.60 -8.73 4.89
N GLY A 81 -8.58 -9.39 4.26
CA GLY A 81 -9.99 -9.33 4.69
C GLY A 81 -10.62 -7.92 4.68
N LEU A 82 -10.08 -7.00 3.87
CA LEU A 82 -10.66 -5.68 3.64
C LEU A 82 -11.75 -5.83 2.58
N GLN A 83 -12.96 -6.19 3.02
CA GLN A 83 -14.14 -5.94 2.19
C GLN A 83 -14.12 -4.45 1.80
N ALA A 84 -14.12 -4.19 0.49
CA ALA A 84 -14.50 -2.87 0.01
C ALA A 84 -15.94 -2.66 0.47
N ASP A 85 -16.23 -1.51 1.06
CA ASP A 85 -17.60 -1.05 1.20
C ASP A 85 -18.30 -1.26 -0.16
N ARG A 86 -19.37 -2.06 -0.12
CA ARG A 86 -20.24 -2.28 -1.27
C ARG A 86 -20.81 -0.92 -1.67
N GLU A 87 -20.36 -0.38 -2.80
CA GLU A 87 -21.18 0.58 -3.52
C GLU A 87 -22.40 -0.18 -4.03
N ALA A 88 -23.56 0.40 -3.75
CA ALA A 88 -24.87 -0.18 -3.96
C ALA A 88 -25.11 -0.53 -5.43
N ASP A 89 -25.47 -1.79 -5.69
CA ASP A 89 -26.43 -2.12 -6.73
C ASP A 89 -27.26 -3.31 -6.24
N GLY A 90 -28.58 -3.17 -6.34
CA GLY A 90 -29.54 -4.04 -5.70
C GLY A 90 -29.77 -5.32 -6.49
N THR A 91 -29.56 -6.47 -5.86
CA THR A 91 -30.48 -7.61 -6.02
C THR A 91 -30.40 -8.53 -4.80
N GLU A 92 -31.58 -8.75 -4.27
CA GLU A 92 -32.12 -9.69 -3.29
C GLU A 92 -31.26 -10.89 -2.84
N GLY A 93 -31.12 -11.00 -1.51
CA GLY A 93 -31.51 -12.20 -0.76
C GLY A 93 -30.81 -13.52 -1.05
N VAL A 94 -29.68 -13.77 -0.38
CA VAL A 94 -29.45 -15.05 0.31
C VAL A 94 -28.66 -14.77 1.58
N ASP A 95 -29.27 -15.10 2.72
CA ASP A 95 -28.64 -15.23 4.02
C ASP A 95 -27.78 -16.51 3.96
N GLU A 96 -26.56 -16.40 3.41
CA GLU A 96 -25.53 -17.39 3.66
C GLU A 96 -24.74 -16.87 4.86
N ASP A 97 -24.96 -17.51 6.01
CA ASP A 97 -23.97 -17.64 7.07
C ASP A 97 -22.67 -18.16 6.45
N ILE A 98 -21.89 -17.28 5.82
CA ILE A 98 -20.49 -17.50 5.56
C ILE A 98 -19.86 -17.58 6.94
N ILE A 99 -19.69 -18.81 7.39
CA ILE A 99 -18.72 -19.16 8.40
C ILE A 99 -17.39 -18.71 7.81
N VAL A 100 -17.00 -17.47 8.12
CA VAL A 100 -15.66 -16.97 7.92
C VAL A 100 -14.79 -17.94 8.70
N THR A 101 -14.23 -18.93 8.02
CA THR A 101 -13.04 -19.60 8.50
C THR A 101 -11.95 -18.55 8.40
N GLN A 102 -11.96 -17.65 9.39
CA GLN A 102 -10.86 -16.79 9.73
C GLN A 102 -9.71 -17.78 9.83
N SER A 103 -8.82 -17.76 8.85
CA SER A 103 -7.49 -18.31 9.06
C SER A 103 -7.01 -17.56 10.29
N GLN A 104 -7.09 -18.20 11.46
CA GLN A 104 -6.84 -17.56 12.73
C GLN A 104 -5.36 -17.19 12.73
N THR A 105 -5.06 -15.99 12.25
CA THR A 105 -3.76 -15.37 12.44
C THR A 105 -3.69 -15.13 13.93
N ASN A 106 -3.08 -16.07 14.65
CA ASN A 106 -2.89 -15.97 16.09
C ASN A 106 -2.15 -14.66 16.40
N PHE A 107 -2.87 -13.67 16.93
CA PHE A 107 -2.30 -12.38 17.32
C PHE A 107 -1.57 -12.46 18.68
N THR A 108 -1.67 -13.59 19.37
CA THR A 108 -1.09 -13.82 20.68
C THR A 108 0.40 -14.14 20.57
N CYS A 109 1.22 -13.39 21.30
CA CYS A 109 2.66 -13.64 21.38
C CYS A 109 2.93 -14.94 22.18
N PRO A 110 3.79 -15.86 21.68
CA PRO A 110 4.12 -17.07 22.42
C PRO A 110 4.97 -16.81 23.67
N ILE A 111 5.58 -15.62 23.82
CA ILE A 111 6.39 -15.21 24.98
C ILE A 111 5.52 -14.50 26.03
N THR A 112 4.80 -13.43 25.66
CA THR A 112 4.03 -12.62 26.62
C THR A 112 2.65 -13.20 26.90
N LYS A 113 2.13 -14.07 26.02
CA LYS A 113 0.74 -14.58 26.04
C LYS A 113 -0.32 -13.49 25.89
N GLU A 114 0.10 -12.29 25.49
CA GLU A 114 -0.76 -11.16 25.19
C GLU A 114 -0.82 -10.92 23.67
N GLU A 115 -1.78 -10.11 23.25
CA GLU A 115 -1.86 -9.64 21.86
C GLU A 115 -0.62 -8.81 21.50
N MET A 116 -0.01 -9.12 20.36
CA MET A 116 1.19 -8.42 19.88
C MET A 116 0.87 -6.97 19.52
N LYS A 117 1.75 -6.05 19.89
CA LYS A 117 1.71 -4.63 19.52
C LYS A 117 2.74 -4.33 18.42
N LYS A 118 3.96 -4.87 18.57
CA LYS A 118 5.04 -4.75 17.57
C LYS A 118 5.48 -6.14 17.12
N PRO A 119 4.74 -6.77 16.19
CA PRO A 119 5.08 -8.10 15.73
C PRO A 119 6.38 -8.11 14.92
N VAL A 120 7.32 -8.97 15.30
CA VAL A 120 8.55 -9.26 14.57
C VAL A 120 8.64 -10.75 14.26
N LYS A 121 9.00 -11.06 13.01
CA LYS A 121 9.13 -12.43 12.50
C LYS A 121 10.58 -12.83 12.39
N ASN A 122 10.91 -14.06 12.79
CA ASN A 122 12.22 -14.63 12.50
C ASN A 122 12.25 -15.14 11.06
N LYS A 123 13.18 -14.62 10.24
CA LYS A 123 13.33 -14.99 8.82
C LYS A 123 13.72 -16.46 8.57
N VAL A 124 14.27 -17.15 9.58
CA VAL A 124 14.73 -18.55 9.47
C VAL A 124 13.60 -19.53 9.74
N CYS A 125 12.81 -19.34 10.80
CA CYS A 125 11.74 -20.28 11.19
C CYS A 125 10.32 -19.76 10.91
N GLY A 126 10.16 -18.50 10.52
CA GLY A 126 8.87 -17.90 10.16
C GLY A 126 7.97 -17.53 11.34
N HIS A 127 8.37 -17.81 12.59
CA HIS A 127 7.56 -17.51 13.77
C HIS A 127 7.63 -16.04 14.18
N THR A 128 6.53 -15.56 14.76
CA THR A 128 6.33 -14.16 15.11
C THR A 128 6.21 -13.96 16.61
N TYR A 129 6.75 -12.84 17.10
CA TYR A 129 6.83 -12.49 18.51
C TYR A 129 6.56 -11.01 18.72
N GLU A 130 6.30 -10.62 19.96
CA GLU A 130 6.39 -9.22 20.39
C GLU A 130 7.87 -8.81 20.42
N GLU A 131 8.22 -7.71 19.74
CA GLU A 131 9.58 -7.19 19.56
C GLU A 131 10.32 -7.06 20.90
N ASP A 132 9.72 -6.32 21.83
CA ASP A 132 10.34 -6.04 23.13
C ASP A 132 10.58 -7.34 23.93
N ALA A 133 9.70 -8.33 23.77
CA ALA A 133 9.79 -9.60 24.47
C ALA A 133 10.91 -10.50 23.93
N ILE A 134 10.99 -10.67 22.60
CA ILE A 134 12.01 -11.51 21.99
C ILE A 134 13.41 -10.90 22.13
N VAL A 135 13.53 -9.58 22.01
CA VAL A 135 14.81 -8.86 22.18
C VAL A 135 15.35 -9.05 23.60
N ARG A 136 14.51 -8.84 24.63
CA ARG A 136 14.88 -9.08 26.03
C ARG A 136 15.30 -10.53 26.29
N MET A 137 14.60 -11.49 25.69
CA MET A 137 14.94 -12.92 25.82
C MET A 137 16.31 -13.24 25.21
N ILE A 138 16.59 -12.73 24.00
CA ILE A 138 17.87 -12.92 23.32
C ILE A 138 19.01 -12.32 24.16
N GLU A 139 18.85 -11.08 24.63
CA GLU A 139 19.86 -10.42 25.47
C GLU A 139 20.14 -11.16 26.78
N SER A 140 19.09 -11.65 27.44
CA SER A 140 19.22 -12.42 28.68
C SER A 140 20.02 -13.72 28.48
N ARG A 141 19.80 -14.41 27.35
CA ARG A 141 20.56 -15.62 26.98
C ARG A 141 22.02 -15.29 26.65
N GLN A 142 22.25 -14.24 25.88
CA GLN A 142 23.60 -13.76 25.52
C GLN A 142 24.43 -13.38 26.75
N LYS A 143 23.83 -12.68 27.73
CA LYS A 143 24.48 -12.37 29.02
C LYS A 143 24.94 -13.63 29.77
N ARG A 144 24.21 -14.74 29.63
CA ARG A 144 24.55 -16.05 30.21
C ARG A 144 25.47 -16.89 29.31
N LYS A 145 26.02 -16.32 28.24
CA LYS A 145 26.83 -17.00 27.21
C LYS A 145 26.12 -18.22 26.59
N LYS A 146 24.78 -18.18 26.48
CA LYS A 146 23.95 -19.24 25.88
C LYS A 146 23.29 -18.74 24.60
N LYS A 147 23.06 -19.65 23.65
CA LYS A 147 22.25 -19.37 22.46
C LYS A 147 20.78 -19.20 22.82
N ALA A 148 20.08 -18.31 22.12
CA ALA A 148 18.64 -18.12 22.27
C ALA A 148 17.89 -19.06 21.32
N TYR A 149 16.91 -19.81 21.83
CA TYR A 149 16.09 -20.72 21.03
C TYR A 149 14.73 -20.11 20.71
N CYS A 150 14.06 -20.67 19.71
CA CYS A 150 12.69 -20.32 19.33
C CYS A 150 11.70 -20.57 20.46
N PRO A 151 10.98 -19.54 20.93
CA PRO A 151 9.93 -19.72 21.95
C PRO A 151 8.72 -20.51 21.47
N GLN A 152 8.56 -20.70 20.15
CA GLN A 152 7.45 -21.47 19.61
C GLN A 152 7.64 -22.95 19.97
N ILE A 153 6.61 -23.52 20.59
CA ILE A 153 6.57 -24.93 20.98
C ILE A 153 6.75 -25.79 19.72
N GLY A 154 7.66 -26.77 19.79
CA GLY A 154 7.94 -27.70 18.68
C GLY A 154 8.88 -27.16 17.61
N CYS A 155 9.35 -25.91 17.70
CA CYS A 155 10.34 -25.41 16.75
C CYS A 155 11.76 -25.88 17.10
N SER A 156 12.46 -26.45 16.12
CA SER A 156 13.84 -26.95 16.26
C SER A 156 14.92 -25.88 16.16
N HIS A 157 14.55 -24.63 15.88
CA HIS A 157 15.52 -23.55 15.67
C HIS A 157 16.06 -23.01 17.01
N THR A 158 17.38 -23.18 17.24
CA THR A 158 18.03 -22.98 18.55
C THR A 158 19.09 -21.86 18.59
N ASP A 159 19.27 -21.11 17.50
CA ASP A 159 20.26 -20.02 17.39
C ASP A 159 19.64 -18.74 16.81
N ILE A 160 18.70 -18.16 17.56
CA ILE A 160 18.04 -16.90 17.21
C ILE A 160 18.95 -15.72 17.52
N ARG A 161 19.12 -14.84 16.53
CA ARG A 161 19.82 -13.57 16.69
C ARG A 161 18.88 -12.40 16.41
N LYS A 162 19.21 -11.23 16.98
CA LYS A 162 18.46 -9.99 16.70
C LYS A 162 18.44 -9.65 15.21
N SER A 163 19.52 -9.96 14.48
CA SER A 163 19.66 -9.77 13.03
C SER A 163 18.74 -10.66 12.18
N ASP A 164 18.11 -11.66 12.79
CA ASP A 164 17.18 -12.56 12.09
C ASP A 164 15.72 -12.13 12.25
N LEU A 165 15.48 -11.13 13.11
CA LEU A 165 14.17 -10.55 13.33
C LEU A 165 13.91 -9.46 12.29
N ILE A 166 12.79 -9.57 11.60
CA ILE A 166 12.28 -8.59 10.65
C ILE A 166 10.90 -8.12 11.12
N GLN A 167 10.57 -6.84 10.90
CA GLN A 167 9.24 -6.33 11.23
C GLN A 167 8.17 -7.04 10.39
N ASP A 168 7.10 -7.50 11.03
CA ASP A 168 5.95 -8.09 10.34
C ASP A 168 4.86 -7.04 10.14
N GLU A 169 5.08 -6.16 9.16
CA GLU A 169 4.16 -5.07 8.81
C GLU A 169 2.78 -5.58 8.39
N ALA A 170 2.70 -6.77 7.78
CA ALA A 170 1.45 -7.38 7.39
C ALA A 170 0.64 -7.78 8.64
N LEU A 171 1.27 -8.46 9.60
CA LEU A 171 0.62 -8.85 10.85
C LEU A 171 0.26 -7.63 11.71
N ARG A 172 1.13 -6.61 11.76
CA ARG A 172 0.85 -5.35 12.48
C ARG A 172 -0.44 -4.71 11.97
N ARG A 173 -0.59 -4.59 10.65
CA ARG A 173 -1.81 -4.04 10.02
C ARG A 173 -3.03 -4.92 10.27
N ALA A 174 -2.87 -6.24 10.28
CA ALA A 174 -3.96 -7.17 10.58
C ALA A 174 -4.49 -6.98 12.01
N ILE A 175 -3.58 -6.85 12.99
CA ILE A 175 -3.90 -6.59 14.40
C ILE A 175 -4.63 -5.24 14.55
N GLU A 176 -4.11 -4.17 13.95
CA GLU A 176 -4.74 -2.84 14.00
C GLU A 176 -6.16 -2.85 13.42
N ASN A 177 -6.36 -3.55 12.30
CA ASN A 177 -7.68 -3.67 11.67
C ASN A 177 -8.65 -4.48 12.54
N HIS A 178 -8.17 -5.56 13.17
CA HIS A 178 -8.97 -6.36 14.10
C HIS A 178 -9.44 -5.52 15.30
N ASN A 179 -8.54 -4.73 15.89
CA ASN A 179 -8.86 -3.87 17.03
C ASN A 179 -9.84 -2.76 16.67
N LYS A 180 -9.71 -2.15 15.49
CA LYS A 180 -10.70 -1.18 14.97
C LYS A 180 -12.09 -1.79 14.82
N LYS A 181 -12.20 -3.01 14.29
CA LYS A 181 -13.48 -3.72 14.16
C LYS A 181 -14.09 -4.03 15.53
N ARG A 182 -13.27 -4.49 16.49
CA ARG A 182 -13.73 -4.76 17.86
C ARG A 182 -14.27 -3.52 18.57
N HIS A 183 -13.66 -2.36 18.38
CA HIS A 183 -14.15 -1.11 18.98
C HIS A 183 -15.52 -0.70 18.41
N ARG A 184 -15.73 -0.85 17.10
CA ARG A 184 -17.03 -0.55 16.46
C ARG A 184 -18.19 -1.45 16.89
N HIS A 185 -17.91 -2.66 17.35
CA HIS A 185 -18.94 -3.61 17.82
C HIS A 185 -19.22 -3.49 19.33
N SER A 186 -18.45 -2.68 20.06
CA SER A 186 -18.58 -2.50 21.50
C SER A 186 -19.25 -1.17 21.89
N GLU A 187 -19.62 -0.36 20.91
CA GLU A 187 -20.46 0.85 21.01
C GLU A 187 -21.90 0.51 20.59
#